data_AF-A0A8H7NVC0-F1
#
_entry.id   AF-A0A8H7NVC0-F1
#
_cell.length_a   1.000
_cell.length_b   1.000
_cell.length_c   1.000
_cell.angle_alpha   90.00
_cell.angle_beta   90.00
_cell.angle_gamma   90.00
#
_symmetry.space_group_name_H-M   'P 1'
#
loop_
_entity.id
_entity.type
_entity.pdbx_description
1 polymer ?
#
loop_
_entity_poly.entity_id
_entity_poly.type
_entity_poly.pdbx_seq_one_letter_code
_entity_poly.pdbx_strand_id
1 'polypeptide(L)'
;MALQDLSPGGITRHLKEHHFDDVVNPWHDRKRGGCEWSAVGQPCCIELYYGGFGKHVASVHLKSISCKCPACGRECCRVDALRRHQREACVGRAPTDPWTG
;
A
#
# COMPACT_ATOMS: atom_id res chain seq x y z
N MET A 1 6.56 -0.10 -20.32
CA MET A 1 7.86 -0.43 -19.68
C MET A 1 7.60 -1.25 -18.43
N ALA A 2 8.54 -2.10 -18.01
CA ALA A 2 8.42 -2.86 -16.76
C ALA A 2 8.29 -1.91 -15.56
N LEU A 3 7.42 -2.22 -14.61
CA LEU A 3 7.25 -1.48 -13.35
C LEU A 3 8.48 -1.69 -12.47
N GLN A 4 9.48 -0.80 -12.57
CA GLN A 4 10.73 -0.89 -11.81
C GLN A 4 10.65 -0.19 -10.44
N ASP A 5 9.87 0.88 -10.35
CA ASP A 5 9.65 1.63 -9.12
C ASP A 5 8.34 1.19 -8.46
N LEU A 6 8.44 0.30 -7.47
CA LEU A 6 7.31 -0.25 -6.72
C LEU A 6 6.86 0.67 -5.57
N SER A 7 7.36 1.91 -5.50
CA SER A 7 6.82 2.91 -4.58
C SER A 7 5.41 3.36 -5.02
N PRO A 8 4.57 3.89 -4.12
CA PRO A 8 3.25 4.40 -4.49
C PRO A 8 3.30 5.48 -5.58
N GLY A 9 4.36 6.30 -5.60
CA GLY A 9 4.59 7.33 -6.62
C GLY A 9 4.97 6.72 -7.97
N GLY A 10 5.91 5.77 -7.97
CA GLY A 10 6.32 5.03 -9.17
C GLY A 10 5.17 4.29 -9.83
N ILE A 11 4.36 3.60 -9.03
CA ILE A 11 3.17 2.89 -9.51
C ILE A 11 2.13 3.88 -10.04
N THR A 12 1.88 5.00 -9.35
CA THR A 12 0.96 6.03 -9.84
C THR A 12 1.39 6.57 -11.21
N ARG A 13 2.68 6.83 -11.39
CA ARG A 13 3.23 7.26 -12.67
C ARG A 13 3.04 6.19 -13.75
N HIS A 14 3.38 4.94 -13.46
CA HIS A 14 3.19 3.83 -14.39
C HIS A 14 1.72 3.68 -14.81
N LEU A 15 0.78 3.78 -13.87
CA LEU A 15 -0.64 3.75 -14.17
C LEU A 15 -0.99 4.87 -15.15
N LYS A 16 -0.63 6.12 -14.86
CA LYS A 16 -0.90 7.28 -15.72
C LYS A 16 -0.33 7.13 -17.14
N GLU A 17 0.87 6.57 -17.27
CA GLU A 17 1.57 6.46 -18.56
C GLU A 17 1.10 5.28 -19.43
N HIS A 18 0.57 4.22 -18.81
CA HIS A 18 0.29 2.96 -19.52
C HIS A 18 -1.17 2.50 -19.47
N HIS A 19 -1.97 3.03 -18.56
CA HIS A 19 -3.37 2.61 -18.38
C HIS A 19 -4.36 3.77 -18.51
N PHE A 20 -3.87 5.00 -18.59
CA PHE A 20 -4.66 6.21 -18.78
C PHE A 20 -4.07 7.00 -19.95
N ASP A 21 -4.90 7.83 -20.56
CA ASP A 21 -4.52 8.71 -21.67
C ASP A 21 -5.31 10.02 -21.56
N ASP A 22 -4.93 11.03 -22.33
CA ASP A 22 -5.55 12.36 -22.23
C ASP A 22 -6.87 12.49 -23.00
N VAL A 23 -7.34 11.44 -23.68
CA VAL A 23 -8.42 11.54 -24.70
C VAL A 23 -9.64 10.69 -24.33
N VAL A 24 -9.44 9.41 -24.02
CA VAL A 24 -10.49 8.41 -23.76
C VAL A 24 -10.62 8.14 -22.27
N ASN A 25 -9.52 8.05 -21.53
CA ASN A 25 -9.53 7.77 -20.10
C ASN A 25 -8.57 8.67 -19.32
N PRO A 26 -8.92 9.95 -19.10
CA PRO A 26 -8.08 10.89 -18.37
C PRO A 26 -7.97 10.53 -16.89
N TRP A 27 -6.76 10.62 -16.37
CA TRP A 27 -6.50 10.48 -14.95
C TRP A 27 -6.98 11.72 -14.19
N HIS A 28 -7.89 11.52 -13.24
CA HIS A 28 -8.28 12.55 -12.29
C HIS A 28 -8.28 11.99 -10.87
N ASP A 29 -7.50 12.58 -9.96
CA ASP A 29 -7.32 12.05 -8.60
C ASP A 29 -8.64 11.86 -7.84
N ARG A 30 -9.65 12.68 -8.13
CA ARG A 30 -11.00 12.62 -7.51
C ARG A 30 -11.99 11.70 -8.23
N LYS A 31 -11.63 11.18 -9.40
CA LYS A 31 -12.46 10.19 -10.11
C LYS A 31 -12.30 8.84 -9.40
N ARG A 32 -13.38 8.06 -9.37
CA ARG A 32 -13.40 6.71 -8.81
C ARG A 32 -13.37 5.67 -9.92
N GLY A 33 -12.81 4.51 -9.62
CA GLY A 33 -12.89 3.32 -10.47
C GLY A 33 -12.42 2.08 -9.73
N GLY A 34 -12.69 0.94 -10.33
CA GLY A 34 -12.27 -0.36 -9.82
C GLY A 34 -10.78 -0.61 -10.05
N CYS A 35 -10.12 -1.24 -9.08
CA CYS A 35 -8.79 -1.79 -9.30
C CYS A 35 -8.88 -3.04 -10.18
N GLU A 36 -8.23 -2.99 -11.34
CA GLU A 36 -8.23 -4.07 -12.34
C GLU A 36 -7.03 -5.02 -12.20
N TRP A 37 -6.26 -4.91 -11.11
CA TRP A 37 -5.11 -5.78 -10.88
C TRP A 37 -5.55 -7.24 -10.78
N SER A 38 -4.93 -8.11 -11.58
CA SER A 38 -5.22 -9.55 -11.63
C SER A 38 -3.91 -10.34 -11.69
N ALA A 39 -3.64 -11.15 -10.67
CA ALA A 39 -2.43 -11.99 -10.59
C ALA A 39 -2.70 -13.44 -11.05
N VAL A 40 -3.94 -13.94 -10.90
CA VAL A 40 -4.32 -15.33 -11.21
C VAL A 40 -5.78 -15.37 -11.74
N GLY A 41 -6.12 -14.48 -12.66
CA GLY A 41 -7.40 -14.51 -13.37
C GLY A 41 -8.61 -13.95 -12.61
N GLN A 42 -8.45 -13.44 -11.39
CA GLN A 42 -9.50 -12.71 -10.68
C GLN A 42 -9.05 -11.26 -10.40
N PRO A 43 -9.74 -10.26 -10.97
CA PRO A 43 -9.46 -8.86 -10.70
C PRO A 43 -9.84 -8.49 -9.26
N CYS A 44 -9.09 -7.55 -8.68
CA CYS A 44 -9.34 -7.07 -7.32
C CYS A 44 -10.73 -6.43 -7.15
N CYS A 45 -11.21 -5.70 -8.16
CA CYS A 45 -12.52 -5.05 -8.23
C CYS A 45 -12.84 -4.05 -7.10
N ILE A 46 -11.88 -3.70 -6.24
CA ILE A 46 -12.09 -2.70 -5.20
C ILE A 46 -12.21 -1.32 -5.83
N GLU A 47 -13.30 -0.60 -5.52
CA GLU A 47 -13.46 0.79 -5.92
C GLU A 47 -12.69 1.73 -5.00
N LEU A 48 -11.93 2.64 -5.61
CA LEU A 48 -11.23 3.72 -4.91
C LEU A 48 -11.03 4.92 -5.82
N TYR A 49 -10.62 6.03 -5.21
CA TYR A 49 -10.17 7.21 -5.95
C TYR A 49 -8.90 6.89 -6.73
N TYR A 50 -8.77 7.45 -7.93
CA TYR A 50 -7.60 7.22 -8.78
C TYR A 50 -6.31 7.61 -8.06
N GLY A 51 -6.33 8.73 -7.33
CA GLY A 51 -5.18 9.16 -6.51
C GLY A 51 -4.75 8.13 -5.45
N GLY A 52 -5.61 7.16 -5.11
CA GLY A 52 -5.31 6.06 -4.18
C GLY A 52 -4.76 4.79 -4.84
N PHE A 53 -4.83 4.64 -6.16
CA PHE A 53 -4.46 3.38 -6.83
C PHE A 53 -3.01 2.98 -6.58
N GLY A 54 -2.06 3.91 -6.69
CA GLY A 54 -0.65 3.60 -6.48
C GLY A 54 -0.37 3.02 -5.09
N LYS A 55 -0.99 3.61 -4.06
CA LYS A 55 -0.86 3.11 -2.67
C LYS A 55 -1.56 1.77 -2.47
N HIS A 56 -2.74 1.59 -3.07
CA HIS A 56 -3.48 0.34 -3.01
C HIS A 56 -2.66 -0.81 -3.61
N VAL A 57 -2.19 -0.65 -4.85
CA VAL A 57 -1.39 -1.65 -5.55
C VAL A 57 -0.09 -1.97 -4.80
N ALA A 58 0.63 -0.95 -4.32
CA ALA A 58 1.87 -1.12 -3.55
C ALA A 58 1.67 -1.97 -2.28
N SER A 59 0.56 -1.74 -1.56
CA SER A 59 0.31 -2.39 -0.26
C SER A 59 -0.39 -3.73 -0.37
N VAL A 60 -1.34 -3.88 -1.28
CA VAL A 60 -2.23 -5.05 -1.37
C VAL A 60 -1.63 -6.11 -2.29
N HIS A 61 -1.17 -5.71 -3.48
CA HIS A 61 -0.78 -6.66 -4.52
C HIS A 61 0.72 -6.92 -4.53
N LEU A 62 1.52 -5.85 -4.50
CA LEU A 62 2.97 -5.96 -4.56
C LEU A 62 3.61 -6.16 -3.19
N LYS A 63 2.92 -5.73 -2.12
CA LYS A 63 3.44 -5.69 -0.74
C LYS A 63 4.83 -5.02 -0.65
N SER A 64 5.16 -4.13 -1.59
CA SER A 64 6.48 -3.52 -1.76
C SER A 64 6.80 -2.51 -0.66
N ILE A 65 5.77 -2.00 0.02
CA ILE A 65 5.88 -1.11 1.17
C ILE A 65 5.55 -1.81 2.50
N SER A 66 5.48 -3.14 2.51
CA SER A 66 5.31 -3.89 3.75
C SER A 66 6.53 -3.71 4.65
N CYS A 67 6.31 -3.68 5.96
CA CYS A 67 7.35 -3.50 6.96
C CYS A 67 7.18 -4.56 8.04
N LYS A 68 8.29 -5.14 8.50
CA LYS A 68 8.28 -6.03 9.67
C LYS A 68 8.49 -5.23 10.94
N CYS A 69 7.75 -5.59 11.99
CA CYS A 69 7.97 -5.04 13.31
C CYS A 69 9.30 -5.57 13.87
N PRO A 70 10.26 -4.71 14.23
CA PRO A 70 11.54 -5.18 14.77
C PRO A 70 11.39 -5.84 16.15
N ALA A 71 10.34 -5.52 16.91
CA ALA A 71 10.14 -6.03 18.27
C ALA A 71 9.48 -7.42 18.32
N CYS A 72 8.58 -7.72 17.38
CA CYS A 72 7.81 -8.97 17.41
C CYS A 72 7.85 -9.76 16.10
N GLY A 73 8.54 -9.26 15.07
CA GLY A 73 8.64 -9.89 13.75
C GLY A 73 7.38 -9.82 12.89
N ARG A 74 6.26 -9.27 13.39
CA ARG A 74 4.97 -9.21 12.68
C ARG A 74 5.10 -8.39 11.39
N GLU A 75 4.66 -8.96 10.27
CA GLU A 75 4.58 -8.24 9.00
C GLU A 75 3.34 -7.32 8.97
N CYS A 76 3.58 -6.05 8.68
CA CYS A 76 2.56 -5.01 8.55
C CYS A 76 2.55 -4.53 7.10
N CYS A 77 1.36 -4.29 6.54
CA CYS A 77 1.23 -3.89 5.13
C CYS A 77 1.84 -2.51 4.78
N ARG A 78 2.15 -1.67 5.78
CA ARG A 78 2.79 -0.36 5.63
C ARG A 78 3.29 0.21 6.97
N VAL A 79 4.14 1.23 6.90
CA VAL A 79 4.74 1.90 8.08
C VAL A 79 3.73 2.51 9.05
N ASP A 80 2.62 3.09 8.58
CA ASP A 80 1.59 3.65 9.48
C ASP A 80 0.94 2.55 10.33
N ALA A 81 0.65 1.41 9.69
CA ALA A 81 0.08 0.25 10.35
C ALA A 81 1.08 -0.35 11.35
N LEU A 82 2.37 -0.34 11.01
CA LEU A 82 3.44 -0.71 11.93
C LEU A 82 3.50 0.22 13.15
N ARG A 83 3.46 1.55 12.95
CA ARG A 83 3.47 2.52 14.06
C ARG A 83 2.28 2.31 14.99
N ARG A 84 1.09 2.11 14.44
CA ARG A 84 -0.11 1.79 15.23
C ARG A 84 0.02 0.46 15.97
N HIS A 85 0.47 -0.58 15.28
CA HIS A 85 0.77 -1.88 15.89
C HIS A 85 1.75 -1.73 17.05
N GLN A 86 2.85 -1.00 16.87
CA GLN A 86 3.84 -0.76 17.91
C GLN A 86 3.27 -0.04 19.12
N ARG A 87 2.30 0.86 18.96
CA ARG A 87 1.68 1.58 20.08
C ARG A 87 0.65 0.74 20.83
N GLU A 88 -0.17 -0.01 20.09
CA GLU A 88 -1.43 -0.53 20.63
C GLU A 88 -1.48 -2.06 20.76
N ALA A 89 -0.69 -2.79 19.97
CA ALA A 89 -0.90 -4.23 19.77
C ALA A 89 0.38 -5.07 19.73
N CYS A 90 1.55 -4.47 19.98
CA CYS A 90 2.82 -5.16 19.91
C CYS A 90 3.13 -5.90 21.21
N VAL A 91 2.87 -7.21 21.21
CA VAL A 91 3.15 -8.13 22.34
C VAL A 91 4.66 -8.26 22.64
N GLY A 92 5.53 -7.87 21.69
CA GLY A 92 6.99 -7.80 21.88
C GLY A 92 7.49 -6.53 22.57
N ARG A 93 6.63 -5.57 22.90
CA ARG A 93 6.98 -4.56 23.92
C ARG A 93 6.85 -5.26 25.27
N ALA A 94 7.97 -5.67 25.85
CA ALA A 94 8.00 -5.73 27.31
C ALA A 94 7.51 -4.36 27.83
N PRO A 95 6.62 -4.30 28.83
CA PRO A 95 6.31 -3.04 29.48
C PRO A 95 7.64 -2.48 29.98
N THR A 96 8.11 -1.37 29.40
CA THR A 96 9.09 -0.54 30.09
C THR A 96 8.33 0.16 31.19
N ASP A 97 8.10 -0.54 32.29
CA ASP A 97 7.75 0.08 33.56
C ASP A 97 9.05 0.69 34.12
N PRO A 98 9.17 2.03 34.24
CA PRO A 98 10.35 2.65 34.81
C PRO A 98 10.38 2.60 36.35
N TRP A 99 9.51 1.82 37.01
CA TRP A 99 9.32 1.84 38.46
C TRP A 99 9.30 0.44 39.07
N THR A 100 10.30 -0.37 38.73
CA THR A 100 10.78 -1.44 39.61
C THR A 100 12.28 -1.29 39.83
N GLY A 101 12.65 -0.63 40.94
CA GLY A 101 14.04 -0.45 41.39
C GLY A 101 14.24 0.86 42.12
#